data_AF-A0AA43ENB0-F1
#
_entry.id   AF-A0AA43ENB0-F1
#
_cell.length_a   1.000
_cell.length_b   1.000
_cell.length_c   1.000
_cell.angle_alpha   90.00
_cell.angle_beta   90.00
_cell.angle_gamma   90.00
#
_symmetry.space_group_name_H-M   'P 1'
#
loop_
_entity.id
_entity.type
_entity.pdbx_description
1 polymer ?
#
loop_
_entity_poly.entity_id
_entity_poly.type
_entity_poly.pdbx_seq_one_letter_code
_entity_poly.pdbx_strand_id
1 'polypeptide(L)' 'MRRHTHLQLDQAKLMRKKTVLGAKTETEAIERALALVVKEHTLDQPLKRAKGRMQLRKVFR' A
#
# COMPACT_ATOMS: atom_id res chain seq x y z
N MET A 1 0.11 5.62 -22.81
CA MET A 1 -1.35 5.91 -22.77
C MET A 1 -1.84 5.75 -21.34
N ARG A 2 -2.33 6.82 -20.68
CA ARG A 2 -2.97 6.70 -19.35
C ARG A 2 -4.44 6.36 -19.56
N ARG A 3 -4.81 5.10 -19.26
CA ARG A 3 -6.20 4.64 -19.25
C ARG A 3 -6.83 5.14 -17.95
N HIS A 4 -7.75 6.10 -18.03
CA HIS A 4 -8.45 6.59 -16.84
C HIS A 4 -9.61 5.66 -16.50
N THR A 5 -9.47 4.92 -15.40
CA THR A 5 -10.55 4.15 -14.78
C THR A 5 -11.09 5.01 -13.63
N HIS A 6 -12.34 5.45 -13.70
CA HIS A 6 -12.96 6.23 -12.61
C HIS A 6 -13.23 5.32 -11.41
N LEU A 7 -12.31 5.36 -10.44
CA LEU A 7 -12.47 4.70 -9.17
C LEU A 7 -13.16 5.68 -8.21
N GLN A 8 -14.35 5.32 -7.71
CA GLN A 8 -14.99 6.11 -6.65
C GLN A 8 -14.30 5.80 -5.32
N LEU A 9 -13.45 6.74 -4.88
CA LEU A 9 -12.76 6.68 -3.60
C LEU A 9 -13.32 7.76 -2.68
N ASP A 10 -13.51 7.38 -1.42
CA ASP A 10 -13.88 8.30 -0.35
C ASP A 10 -12.76 9.33 -0.15
N GLN A 11 -13.07 10.60 -0.47
CA GLN A 11 -12.09 11.68 -0.50
C GLN A 11 -11.51 12.01 0.89
N ALA A 12 -12.30 11.84 1.95
CA ALA A 12 -11.81 12.06 3.31
C ALA A 12 -10.75 11.01 3.68
N LYS A 13 -10.94 9.76 3.23
CA LYS A 13 -9.97 8.68 3.44
C LYS A 13 -8.71 8.88 2.59
N LEU A 14 -8.83 9.41 1.38
CA LEU A 14 -7.68 9.73 0.52
C LEU A 14 -6.81 10.83 1.12
N MET A 15 -7.40 11.89 1.67
CA MET A 15 -6.63 12.96 2.31
C MET A 15 -5.75 12.44 3.45
N ARG A 16 -6.30 11.63 4.35
CA ARG A 16 -5.54 11.03 5.45
C ARG A 16 -4.40 10.13 4.93
N LYS A 17 -4.66 9.38 3.87
CA LYS A 17 -3.67 8.50 3.23
C LYS A 17 -2.57 9.29 2.50
N LYS A 18 -2.87 10.43 1.87
CA LYS A 18 -1.86 11.31 1.25
C LYS A 18 -0.80 11.74 2.26
N THR A 19 -1.22 12.15 3.46
CA THR A 19 -0.31 12.54 4.53
C THR A 19 0.55 11.36 5.00
N VAL A 20 -0.08 10.21 5.28
CA VAL A 20 0.64 9.00 5.75
C VAL A 20 1.64 8.49 4.71
N LEU A 21 1.29 8.57 3.42
CA LEU A 21 2.11 8.08 2.32
C LEU A 21 3.11 9.14 1.80
N GLY A 22 3.09 10.36 2.35
CA GLY A 22 3.94 11.47 1.91
C GLY A 22 3.71 11.85 0.44
N ALA A 23 2.46 11.77 -0.02
CA ALA A 23 2.08 12.01 -1.41
C ALA A 23 1.46 13.41 -1.61
N LYS A 24 1.85 14.08 -2.69
CA LYS A 24 1.33 15.40 -3.06
C LYS A 24 0.00 15.30 -3.79
N THR A 25 -0.22 14.22 -4.55
CA THR A 25 -1.46 13.98 -5.32
C THR A 25 -2.16 12.68 -4.92
N GLU A 26 -3.44 12.56 -5.28
CA GLU A 26 -4.19 11.30 -5.06
C GLU A 26 -3.59 10.15 -5.86
N THR A 27 -3.24 10.40 -7.13
CA THR A 27 -2.57 9.42 -7.98
C THR A 27 -1.27 8.92 -7.34
N GLU A 28 -0.44 9.84 -6.85
CA GLU A 28 0.82 9.50 -6.17
C GLU A 28 0.58 8.70 -4.88
N ALA A 29 -0.48 9.02 -4.13
CA ALA A 29 -0.86 8.23 -2.96
C ALA A 29 -1.26 6.80 -3.34
N ILE A 30 -2.03 6.64 -4.42
CA ILE A 30 -2.43 5.32 -4.92
C ILE A 30 -1.21 4.54 -5.40
N GLU A 31 -0.33 5.14 -6.21
CA GLU A 31 0.88 4.49 -6.72
C GLU A 31 1.81 4.04 -5.57
N ARG A 32 2.02 4.88 -4.56
CA ARG A 32 2.83 4.54 -3.38
C ARG A 32 2.19 3.43 -2.54
N ALA A 33 0.88 3.47 -2.35
CA ALA A 33 0.16 2.42 -1.64
C ALA A 33 0.29 1.06 -2.36
N LEU A 34 0.15 1.05 -3.69
CA LEU A 34 0.33 -0.17 -4.49
C LEU A 34 1.77 -0.68 -4.40
N ALA A 35 2.77 0.20 -4.45
CA ALA A 35 4.17 -0.18 -4.30
C ALA A 35 4.46 -0.80 -2.92
N LEU A 36 3.85 -0.28 -1.85
CA LEU A 36 3.97 -0.84 -0.50
C LEU A 36 3.37 -2.26 -0.44
N VAL A 37 2.17 -2.47 -0.97
CA VAL A 37 1.52 -3.80 -0.99
C VAL A 37 2.35 -4.81 -1.79
N VAL A 38 2.89 -4.40 -2.94
CA VAL A 38 3.78 -5.26 -3.74
C VAL A 38 5.05 -5.60 -2.97
N LYS A 39 5.66 -4.61 -2.30
CA LYS A 39 6.85 -4.81 -1.47
C LYS A 39 6.57 -5.76 -0.31
N GLU A 40 5.45 -5.58 0.40
CA GLU A 40 5.01 -6.50 1.45
C GLU A 40 4.82 -7.91 0.92
N HIS A 41 4.12 -8.08 -0.21
CA HIS A 41 3.95 -9.41 -0.81
C HIS A 41 5.29 -10.04 -1.20
N THR A 42 6.20 -9.24 -1.77
CA THR A 42 7.53 -9.69 -2.19
C THR A 42 8.40 -10.08 -1.00
N LEU A 43 8.22 -9.46 0.16
CA LEU A 43 8.88 -9.85 1.41
C LEU A 43 8.20 -11.04 2.07
N ASP A 44 6.88 -11.12 2.00
CA ASP A 44 6.08 -12.19 2.60
C ASP A 44 6.32 -13.54 1.93
N GLN A 45 6.62 -13.60 0.64
CA GLN A 45 6.95 -14.88 -0.01
C GLN A 45 8.24 -15.54 0.52
N PRO A 46 9.40 -14.87 0.53
CA PRO A 46 10.63 -15.41 1.12
C PRO A 46 10.50 -15.54 2.65
N LEU A 47 9.78 -14.65 3.32
CA LEU A 47 9.53 -14.77 4.76
C LEU A 47 8.61 -15.95 5.10
N LYS A 48 7.57 -16.25 4.33
CA LYS A 48 6.74 -17.46 4.49
C LYS A 48 7.56 -18.72 4.23
N ARG A 49 8.46 -18.71 3.23
CA ARG A 49 9.40 -19.82 2.98
C ARG A 49 10.40 -19.99 4.13
N ALA A 50 10.85 -18.90 4.74
CA ALA A 50 11.78 -18.92 5.87
C ALA A 50 11.11 -19.18 7.23
N LYS A 51 9.82 -18.88 7.37
CA LYS A 51 9.11 -18.87 8.66
C LYS A 51 8.05 -19.96 8.74
N GLY A 52 8.53 -21.12 9.17
CA GLY A 52 7.79 -21.88 10.17
C GLY A 52 7.58 -21.14 11.51
N ARG A 53 8.00 -19.86 11.73
CA ARG A 53 8.08 -19.30 13.11
C ARG A 53 7.85 -17.81 13.42
N MET A 54 7.49 -16.87 12.54
CA MET A 54 7.32 -15.47 13.05
C MET A 54 6.34 -14.61 12.25
N GLN A 55 5.04 -14.73 12.55
CA GLN A 55 4.00 -13.91 11.92
C GLN A 55 4.27 -12.41 12.13
N LEU A 56 4.47 -11.65 11.05
CA LEU A 56 4.54 -10.18 11.07
C LEU A 56 3.14 -9.55 11.18
N ARG A 57 2.31 -10.07 12.08
CA ARG A 57 1.04 -9.43 12.47
C ARG A 57 1.30 -8.44 13.60
N LYS A 58 2.09 -7.38 13.35
CA LYS A 58 2.31 -6.32 14.35
C LYS A 58 3.08 -5.10 13.81
N VAL A 59 2.63 -4.45 12.73
CA VAL A 59 3.27 -3.17 12.33
C VAL A 59 2.29 -2.04 11.97
N PHE A 60 0.98 -2.24 12.03
CA PHE A 60 0.04 -1.13 11.97
C PHE A 60 -0.99 -1.24 13.11
N ARG A 61 -0.74 -0.50 14.19
CA ARG A 61 -1.73 -0.04 15.18
C ARG A 61 -1.87 1.47 15.02
#